data_AF-A0A517LTP1-F1
#
_entry.id   AF-A0A517LTP1-F1
#
_cell.length_a   1.000
_cell.length_b   1.000
_cell.length_c   1.000
_cell.angle_alpha   90.00
_cell.angle_beta   90.00
_cell.angle_gamma   90.00
#
_symmetry.space_group_name_H-M   'P 1'
#
loop_
_entity.id
_entity.type
_entity.pdbx_description
1 polymer ?
#
loop_
_entity_poly.entity_id
_entity_poly.type
_entity_poly.pdbx_seq_one_letter_code
_entity_poly.pdbx_strand_id
1 'polypeptide(L)'
;MCVVKKSLILSTVWAKFLSMIARNTIKLGRPVLLNASEKCYTALRRVLACGQLPAGSRLAEVEWSQRLGVQRAALREAMVLLTHDGLLNRRSTGGFFVPHPEEFDFRALRDARVAIEIGALQLTFAPGSPRRNLSRLERICDTMEELHRSGLTMEFNEADFRFHQTLLALAENETLNRLFSHSVQHFHSLSPITDEVRQKNEQLVMREHREILAHLKAGKPSDASKLLRTHITHTRKQRQGAFLPRGSVSVKTFRPCTLTSSPPFQSAPRFSLLEVYRRNFPMNRQRQAVPLRNGFTLVELLVVIAIIGILVGLLLPAVQAAREAARRMSCSSNYKQVALALHNHHDTFRKFPIGAGISGGCSGFTGAHRFSWGVHILPFMEQENRYDAIDFSVSQPVVHAPNFDPDTALGPVATFLCPSMPQSETMVNQGTSSIVLAYPRTEMAGVADSRDWRCNTSGTLGVRPRSDGDGILFGASETRLRDVIDGTSSTLMVGEITGDARGQSTSGFNANSYTIYAAFDTSTGINGPFTVPGGGIFDFRPQGFSSFHPGGAHFALADGSVRLFAETIDQVLLTGLTTRNGGEVVQVPE
;
A
#
# COMPACT_ATOMS: atom_id res chain seq x y z
N MET A 1 -30.83 14.02 40.52
CA MET A 1 -29.35 14.05 40.37
C MET A 1 -28.73 12.93 39.52
N CYS A 2 -29.50 11.97 38.96
CA CYS A 2 -28.93 10.86 38.16
C CYS A 2 -28.89 11.09 36.64
N VAL A 3 -29.56 12.13 36.11
CA VAL A 3 -29.67 12.36 34.66
C VAL A 3 -28.53 13.25 34.12
N VAL A 4 -27.91 14.06 34.96
CA VAL A 4 -26.81 14.97 34.55
C VAL A 4 -25.46 14.23 34.44
N LYS A 5 -25.26 13.13 35.18
CA LYS A 5 -24.02 12.34 35.11
C LYS A 5 -23.88 11.48 33.84
N LYS A 6 -24.97 11.09 33.16
CA LYS A 6 -24.91 10.29 31.92
C LYS A 6 -24.52 11.10 30.68
N SER A 7 -24.87 12.38 30.64
CA SER A 7 -24.47 13.31 29.56
C SER A 7 -22.95 13.56 29.55
N LEU A 8 -22.32 13.66 30.72
CA LEU A 8 -20.87 13.82 30.84
C LEU A 8 -20.07 12.58 30.42
N ILE A 9 -20.64 11.38 30.53
CA ILE A 9 -19.97 10.12 30.13
C ILE A 9 -20.00 9.97 28.59
N LEU A 10 -21.10 10.36 27.94
CA LEU A 10 -21.21 10.36 26.48
C LEU A 10 -20.31 11.41 25.82
N SER A 11 -20.16 12.60 26.40
CA SER A 11 -19.25 13.62 25.87
C SER A 11 -17.77 13.27 26.07
N THR A 12 -17.41 12.57 27.14
CA THR A 12 -16.03 12.13 27.41
C THR A 12 -15.62 10.91 26.57
N VAL A 13 -16.54 10.00 26.26
CA VAL A 13 -16.30 8.89 25.32
C VAL A 13 -16.19 9.42 23.87
N TRP A 14 -17.02 10.38 23.48
CA TRP A 14 -16.91 11.07 22.18
C TRP A 14 -15.66 11.92 22.05
N ALA A 15 -15.28 12.66 23.11
CA ALA A 15 -14.02 13.41 23.14
C ALA A 15 -12.82 12.46 23.12
N LYS A 16 -12.89 11.29 23.76
CA LYS A 16 -11.85 10.25 23.66
C LYS A 16 -11.77 9.65 22.25
N PHE A 17 -12.89 9.37 21.59
CA PHE A 17 -12.94 8.88 20.21
C PHE A 17 -12.40 9.91 19.19
N LEU A 18 -12.79 11.17 19.30
CA LEU A 18 -12.24 12.27 18.50
C LEU A 18 -10.77 12.54 18.82
N SER A 19 -10.35 12.41 20.09
CA SER A 19 -8.93 12.51 20.47
C SER A 19 -8.11 11.30 20.03
N MET A 20 -8.73 10.14 19.79
CA MET A 20 -8.08 8.93 19.27
C MET A 20 -7.87 9.04 17.76
N ILE A 21 -8.83 9.65 17.06
CA ILE A 21 -8.69 10.03 15.64
C ILE A 21 -7.66 11.16 15.48
N ALA A 22 -7.68 12.15 16.37
CA ALA A 22 -6.68 13.23 16.37
C ALA A 22 -5.27 12.73 16.75
N ARG A 23 -5.13 11.74 17.65
CA ARG A 23 -3.83 11.17 18.05
C ARG A 23 -3.20 10.22 17.03
N ASN A 24 -3.96 9.76 16.04
CA ASN A 24 -3.46 8.99 14.88
C ASN A 24 -3.27 9.85 13.61
N THR A 25 -3.23 11.18 13.76
CA THR A 25 -2.76 12.04 12.66
C THR A 25 -1.25 11.89 12.51
N ILE A 26 -0.84 11.15 11.49
CA ILE A 26 0.51 11.25 10.93
C ILE A 26 0.73 12.74 10.63
N LYS A 27 1.70 13.37 11.31
CA LYS A 27 2.21 14.68 10.94
C LYS A 27 2.83 14.57 9.54
N LEU A 28 2.05 14.82 8.50
CA LEU A 28 2.56 15.03 7.15
C LEU A 28 2.73 16.54 6.95
N GLY A 29 3.97 16.99 7.05
CA GLY A 29 4.33 18.40 6.91
C GLY A 29 4.26 18.88 5.47
N ARG A 30 3.72 20.10 5.30
CA ARG A 30 3.95 21.11 4.23
C ARG A 30 3.75 20.70 2.74
N PRO A 31 3.41 21.66 1.86
CA PRO A 31 2.97 21.36 0.49
C PRO A 31 4.14 20.83 -0.35
N VAL A 32 4.03 19.57 -0.77
CA VAL A 32 5.00 18.87 -1.61
C VAL A 32 4.89 19.40 -3.04
N LEU A 33 6.04 19.77 -3.63
CA LEU A 33 6.18 19.97 -5.07
C LEU A 33 5.88 18.64 -5.77
N LEU A 34 4.70 18.51 -6.40
CA LEU A 34 4.24 17.26 -7.01
C LEU A 34 5.27 16.70 -8.00
N ASN A 35 5.69 15.45 -7.80
CA ASN A 35 6.61 14.72 -8.67
C ASN A 35 5.99 14.50 -10.06
N ALA A 36 6.79 14.26 -11.10
CA ALA A 36 6.29 14.05 -12.45
C ALA A 36 5.32 12.86 -12.54
N SER A 37 5.54 11.80 -11.76
CA SER A 37 4.65 10.63 -11.64
C SER A 37 3.31 10.96 -10.98
N GLU A 38 3.28 11.78 -9.93
CA GLU A 38 2.04 12.21 -9.28
C GLU A 38 1.18 13.09 -10.19
N LYS A 39 1.81 13.95 -11.00
CA LYS A 39 1.11 14.75 -12.02
C LYS A 39 0.49 13.85 -13.10
N CYS A 40 1.25 12.84 -13.56
CA CYS A 40 0.74 11.84 -14.52
C CYS A 40 -0.44 11.06 -13.94
N TYR A 41 -0.28 10.58 -12.72
CA TYR A 41 -1.30 9.82 -12.00
C TYR A 41 -2.57 10.63 -11.84
N THR A 42 -2.48 11.88 -11.37
CA THR A 42 -3.64 12.75 -11.19
C THR A 42 -4.34 13.05 -12.53
N ALA A 43 -3.58 13.31 -13.59
CA ALA A 43 -4.13 13.57 -14.92
C ALA A 43 -4.85 12.36 -15.50
N LEU A 44 -4.21 11.19 -15.49
CA LEU A 44 -4.80 9.94 -16.00
C LEU A 44 -5.98 9.48 -15.17
N ARG A 45 -5.89 9.59 -13.83
CA ARG A 45 -7.00 9.29 -12.92
C ARG A 45 -8.23 10.11 -13.27
N ARG A 46 -8.06 11.40 -13.57
CA ARG A 46 -9.16 12.30 -13.95
C ARG A 46 -9.80 11.90 -15.28
N VAL A 47 -8.97 11.60 -16.29
CA VAL A 47 -9.42 11.12 -17.61
C VAL A 47 -10.22 9.81 -17.47
N LEU A 48 -9.74 8.87 -16.64
CA LEU A 48 -10.43 7.61 -16.36
C LEU A 48 -11.71 7.82 -15.55
N ALA A 49 -11.68 8.66 -14.52
CA ALA A 49 -12.82 8.96 -13.66
C ALA A 49 -13.98 9.61 -14.40
N CYS A 50 -13.68 10.47 -15.39
CA CYS A 50 -14.68 11.14 -16.21
C CYS A 50 -15.18 10.28 -17.39
N GLY A 51 -14.76 9.01 -17.46
CA GLY A 51 -15.17 8.09 -18.52
C GLY A 51 -14.63 8.48 -19.89
N GLN A 52 -13.50 9.21 -19.95
CA GLN A 52 -12.97 9.72 -21.22
C GLN A 52 -12.26 8.67 -22.07
N LEU A 53 -12.06 7.48 -21.52
CA LEU A 53 -11.52 6.34 -22.22
C LEU A 53 -12.55 5.21 -22.15
N PRO A 54 -12.98 4.66 -23.31
CA PRO A 54 -13.94 3.57 -23.32
C PRO A 54 -13.35 2.31 -22.68
N ALA A 55 -14.22 1.48 -22.11
CA ALA A 55 -13.84 0.19 -21.55
C ALA A 55 -13.05 -0.65 -22.57
N GLY A 56 -11.99 -1.31 -22.10
CA GLY A 56 -11.09 -2.10 -22.94
C GLY A 56 -10.05 -1.30 -23.72
N SER A 57 -10.05 0.05 -23.65
CA SER A 57 -9.03 0.87 -24.30
C SER A 57 -7.64 0.58 -23.78
N ARG A 58 -6.67 0.41 -24.69
CA ARG A 58 -5.25 0.27 -24.33
C ARG A 58 -4.61 1.65 -24.13
N LEU A 59 -3.93 1.84 -23.02
CA LEU A 59 -3.09 3.01 -22.81
C LEU A 59 -1.66 2.68 -23.27
N ALA A 60 -1.34 3.03 -24.51
CA ALA A 60 0.01 2.85 -25.05
C ALA A 60 0.98 3.86 -24.42
N GLU A 61 2.05 3.37 -23.77
CA GLU A 61 3.00 4.21 -23.04
C GLU A 61 3.65 5.30 -23.91
N VAL A 62 3.97 4.97 -25.17
CA VAL A 62 4.61 5.93 -26.11
C VAL A 62 3.67 7.09 -26.42
N GLU A 63 2.42 6.77 -26.76
CA GLU A 63 1.38 7.75 -27.10
C GLU A 63 1.06 8.65 -25.90
N TRP A 64 0.87 8.06 -24.72
CA TRP A 64 0.51 8.81 -23.52
C TRP A 64 1.67 9.61 -22.92
N SER A 65 2.91 9.16 -23.12
CA SER A 65 4.11 9.89 -22.72
C SER A 65 4.26 11.17 -23.56
N GLN A 66 4.04 11.07 -24.87
CA GLN A 66 4.03 12.23 -25.76
C GLN A 66 2.86 13.17 -25.46
N ARG A 67 1.65 12.62 -25.22
CA ARG A 67 0.45 13.43 -24.92
C ARG A 67 0.57 14.23 -23.63
N LEU A 68 1.16 13.65 -22.58
CA LEU A 68 1.31 14.31 -21.29
C LEU A 68 2.62 15.11 -21.17
N GLY A 69 3.55 14.95 -22.13
CA GLY A 69 4.86 15.62 -22.11
C GLY A 69 5.76 15.14 -20.97
N VAL A 70 5.68 13.85 -20.63
CA VAL A 70 6.35 13.24 -19.48
C VAL A 70 7.16 12.03 -19.88
N GLN A 71 8.25 11.76 -19.16
CA GLN A 71 9.07 10.58 -19.41
C GLN A 71 8.29 9.28 -19.20
N ARG A 72 8.58 8.27 -20.02
CA ARG A 72 7.88 6.97 -20.00
C ARG A 72 7.97 6.26 -18.64
N ALA A 73 9.05 6.46 -17.88
CA ALA A 73 9.21 5.90 -16.54
C ALA A 73 8.16 6.44 -15.56
N ALA A 74 8.01 7.77 -15.49
CA ALA A 74 7.01 8.43 -14.63
C ALA A 74 5.57 8.07 -15.03
N LEU A 75 5.31 7.92 -16.34
CA LEU A 75 4.03 7.46 -16.85
C LEU A 75 3.72 6.02 -16.42
N ARG A 76 4.71 5.13 -16.50
CA ARG A 76 4.56 3.72 -16.16
C ARG A 76 4.32 3.53 -14.67
N GLU A 77 5.04 4.27 -13.84
CA GLU A 77 4.80 4.34 -12.39
C GLU A 77 3.35 4.76 -12.09
N ALA A 78 2.88 5.84 -12.73
CA ALA A 78 1.50 6.29 -12.60
C ALA A 78 0.48 5.23 -13.04
N MET A 79 0.71 4.54 -14.17
CA MET A 79 -0.19 3.47 -14.65
C MET A 79 -0.20 2.24 -13.72
N VAL A 80 0.92 1.92 -13.08
CA VAL A 80 0.98 0.86 -12.05
C VAL A 80 0.16 1.25 -10.82
N LEU A 81 0.28 2.48 -10.35
CA LEU A 81 -0.55 3.00 -9.25
C LEU A 81 -2.05 2.96 -9.60
N LEU A 82 -2.41 3.36 -10.82
CA LEU A 82 -3.79 3.27 -11.30
C LEU A 82 -4.28 1.81 -11.41
N THR A 83 -3.38 0.86 -11.64
CA THR A 83 -3.72 -0.58 -11.65
C THR A 83 -4.00 -1.07 -10.23
N HIS A 84 -3.19 -0.64 -9.26
CA HIS A 84 -3.43 -0.92 -7.84
C HIS A 84 -4.77 -0.35 -7.36
N ASP A 85 -5.15 0.84 -7.83
CA ASP A 85 -6.43 1.47 -7.52
C ASP A 85 -7.63 0.85 -8.28
N GLY A 86 -7.40 -0.19 -9.09
CA GLY A 86 -8.44 -0.85 -9.88
C GLY A 86 -8.95 -0.01 -11.06
N LEU A 87 -8.26 1.09 -11.40
CA LEU A 87 -8.63 2.00 -12.49
C LEU A 87 -8.11 1.54 -13.86
N LEU A 88 -7.14 0.64 -13.85
CA LEU A 88 -6.53 -0.02 -15.02
C LEU A 88 -6.34 -1.51 -14.72
N ASN A 89 -6.39 -2.33 -15.77
CA ASN A 89 -6.03 -3.74 -15.73
C ASN A 89 -4.75 -3.99 -16.53
N ARG A 90 -3.91 -4.88 -16.02
CA ARG A 90 -2.75 -5.39 -16.75
C ARG A 90 -3.09 -6.76 -17.33
N ARG A 91 -2.93 -6.93 -18.64
CA ARG A 91 -3.15 -8.23 -19.31
C ARG A 91 -1.85 -9.03 -19.39
N SER A 92 -1.97 -10.36 -19.55
CA SER A 92 -0.84 -11.29 -19.70
C SER A 92 0.07 -10.97 -20.90
N THR A 93 -0.47 -10.37 -21.96
CA THR A 93 0.28 -9.91 -23.14
C THR A 93 1.04 -8.58 -22.93
N GLY A 94 0.99 -8.01 -21.72
CA GLY A 94 1.59 -6.73 -21.38
C GLY A 94 0.74 -5.52 -21.78
N GLY A 95 0.95 -4.40 -21.08
CA GLY A 95 0.22 -3.14 -21.29
C GLY A 95 -0.96 -2.94 -20.34
N PHE A 96 -1.43 -1.69 -20.29
CA PHE A 96 -2.47 -1.22 -19.39
C PHE A 96 -3.77 -0.98 -20.16
N PHE A 97 -4.89 -1.46 -19.60
CA PHE A 97 -6.20 -1.43 -20.24
C PHE A 97 -7.24 -0.85 -19.30
N VAL A 98 -8.20 -0.10 -19.83
CA VAL A 98 -9.38 0.33 -19.06
C VAL A 98 -10.22 -0.92 -18.75
N PRO A 99 -10.58 -1.17 -17.47
CA PRO A 99 -11.39 -2.32 -17.07
C PRO A 99 -12.76 -2.36 -17.76
N HIS A 100 -13.36 -3.56 -17.89
CA HIS A 100 -14.74 -3.66 -18.34
C HIS A 100 -15.71 -3.46 -17.17
N PRO A 101 -16.86 -2.80 -17.40
CA PRO A 101 -17.84 -2.58 -16.36
C PRO A 101 -18.37 -3.89 -15.72
N GLU A 102 -18.42 -4.99 -16.47
CA GLU A 102 -18.90 -6.28 -15.95
C GLU A 102 -18.00 -6.88 -14.85
N GLU A 103 -16.80 -6.33 -14.64
CA GLU A 103 -15.82 -6.78 -13.65
C GLU A 103 -16.03 -6.18 -12.25
N PHE A 104 -16.99 -5.26 -12.05
CA PHE A 104 -17.22 -4.57 -10.78
C PHE A 104 -18.63 -4.80 -10.20
N ASP A 105 -18.71 -4.91 -8.86
CA ASP A 105 -19.98 -4.77 -8.15
C ASP A 105 -20.39 -3.29 -8.07
N PHE A 106 -21.14 -2.85 -9.07
CA PHE A 106 -21.69 -1.50 -9.14
C PHE A 106 -22.56 -1.11 -7.96
N ARG A 107 -23.20 -2.08 -7.30
CA ARG A 107 -24.12 -1.79 -6.20
C ARG A 107 -23.31 -1.35 -4.97
N ALA A 108 -22.29 -2.10 -4.60
CA ALA A 108 -21.42 -1.78 -3.47
C ALA A 108 -20.71 -0.43 -3.64
N LEU A 109 -20.18 -0.15 -4.84
CA LEU A 109 -19.50 1.13 -5.13
C LEU A 109 -20.45 2.33 -5.04
N ARG A 110 -21.67 2.17 -5.57
CA ARG A 110 -22.71 3.20 -5.50
C ARG A 110 -23.13 3.49 -4.07
N ASP A 111 -23.34 2.44 -3.28
CA ASP A 111 -23.80 2.56 -1.90
C ASP A 111 -22.72 3.22 -1.02
N ALA A 112 -21.45 2.90 -1.27
CA ALA A 112 -20.30 3.57 -0.65
C ALA A 112 -20.24 5.07 -1.02
N ARG A 113 -20.42 5.41 -2.31
CA ARG A 113 -20.46 6.81 -2.78
C ARG A 113 -21.58 7.59 -2.09
N VAL A 114 -22.79 7.04 -2.07
CA VAL A 114 -23.95 7.66 -1.40
C VAL A 114 -23.65 7.94 0.07
N ALA A 115 -23.01 7.02 0.79
CA ALA A 115 -22.65 7.21 2.20
C ALA A 115 -21.63 8.35 2.39
N ILE A 116 -20.60 8.42 1.54
CA ILE A 116 -19.55 9.44 1.61
C ILE A 116 -20.14 10.84 1.36
N GLU A 117 -20.90 11.01 0.28
CA GLU A 117 -21.39 12.34 -0.11
C GLU A 117 -22.48 12.87 0.84
N ILE A 118 -23.39 11.99 1.30
CA ILE A 118 -24.41 12.38 2.29
C ILE A 118 -23.75 12.69 3.64
N GLY A 119 -22.75 11.91 4.06
CA GLY A 119 -21.98 12.20 5.27
C GLY A 119 -21.31 13.57 5.20
N ALA A 120 -20.74 13.93 4.05
CA ALA A 120 -20.16 15.26 3.84
C ALA A 120 -21.20 16.39 3.95
N LEU A 121 -22.39 16.23 3.36
CA LEU A 121 -23.47 17.22 3.48
C LEU A 121 -23.95 17.37 4.93
N GLN A 122 -24.10 16.27 5.65
CA GLN A 122 -24.53 16.29 7.05
C GLN A 122 -23.52 17.01 7.94
N LEU A 123 -22.22 16.83 7.71
CA LEU A 123 -21.17 17.57 8.41
C LEU A 123 -21.20 19.06 8.06
N THR A 124 -21.33 19.37 6.78
CA THR A 124 -21.32 20.74 6.26
C THR A 124 -22.45 21.59 6.84
N PHE A 125 -23.65 21.00 6.96
CA PHE A 125 -24.87 21.69 7.38
C PHE A 125 -25.38 21.22 8.75
N ALA A 126 -24.50 20.71 9.61
CA ALA A 126 -24.83 20.36 10.98
C ALA A 126 -25.35 21.59 11.76
N PRO A 127 -26.23 21.40 12.76
CA PRO A 127 -26.70 22.50 13.60
C PRO A 127 -25.52 23.25 14.25
N GLY A 128 -25.41 24.56 13.98
CA GLY A 128 -24.32 25.40 14.47
C GLY A 128 -23.15 25.61 13.50
N SER A 129 -23.16 24.96 12.34
CA SER A 129 -22.15 25.20 11.29
C SER A 129 -22.30 26.57 10.65
N PRO A 130 -21.19 27.22 10.26
CA PRO A 130 -21.23 28.50 9.56
C PRO A 130 -21.88 28.36 8.18
N ARG A 131 -22.54 29.43 7.71
CA ARG A 131 -23.07 29.45 6.34
C ARG A 131 -21.93 29.25 5.34
N ARG A 132 -22.08 28.25 4.47
CA ARG A 132 -21.09 27.95 3.42
C ARG A 132 -21.42 28.71 2.14
N ASN A 133 -20.38 29.12 1.42
CA ASN A 133 -20.51 29.81 0.14
C ASN A 133 -20.79 28.80 -0.98
N LEU A 134 -21.96 28.90 -1.61
CA LEU A 134 -22.40 27.99 -2.68
C LEU A 134 -22.13 28.52 -4.09
N SER A 135 -21.54 29.72 -4.24
CA SER A 135 -21.33 30.37 -5.55
C SER A 135 -20.49 29.56 -6.52
N ARG A 136 -19.59 28.70 -6.01
CA ARG A 136 -18.79 27.82 -6.86
C ARG A 136 -19.63 26.71 -7.49
N LEU A 137 -20.60 26.17 -6.75
CA LEU A 137 -21.51 25.15 -7.28
C LEU A 137 -22.49 25.75 -8.30
N GLU A 138 -22.97 26.98 -8.06
CA GLU A 138 -23.81 27.71 -9.02
C GLU A 138 -23.11 27.87 -10.36
N ARG A 139 -21.85 28.36 -10.35
CA ARG A 139 -21.05 28.51 -11.57
C ARG A 139 -20.86 27.19 -12.32
N ILE A 140 -20.71 26.07 -11.59
CA ILE A 140 -20.60 24.74 -12.21
C ILE A 140 -21.91 24.37 -12.92
N CYS A 141 -23.06 24.56 -12.29
CA CYS A 141 -24.36 24.30 -12.92
C CYS A 141 -24.57 25.16 -14.19
N ASP A 142 -24.19 26.44 -14.15
CA ASP A 142 -24.32 27.33 -15.33
C ASP A 142 -23.38 26.89 -16.46
N THR A 143 -22.17 26.44 -16.11
CA THR A 143 -21.21 25.87 -17.08
C THR A 143 -21.78 24.59 -17.72
N MET A 144 -22.42 23.72 -16.95
CA MET A 144 -23.02 22.49 -17.48
C MET A 144 -24.10 22.77 -18.55
N GLU A 145 -24.88 23.84 -18.40
CA GLU A 145 -25.89 24.24 -19.41
C GLU A 145 -25.27 24.75 -20.70
N GLU A 146 -24.15 25.45 -20.63
CA GLU A 146 -23.39 25.87 -21.81
C GLU A 146 -22.76 24.68 -22.53
N LEU A 147 -22.18 23.74 -21.78
CA LEU A 147 -21.57 22.54 -22.32
C LEU A 147 -22.60 21.62 -22.98
N HIS A 148 -23.78 21.44 -22.37
CA HIS A 148 -24.88 20.67 -22.95
C HIS A 148 -25.37 21.30 -24.26
N ARG A 149 -25.58 22.63 -24.30
CA ARG A 149 -25.97 23.35 -25.53
C ARG A 149 -24.92 23.24 -26.64
N SER A 150 -23.65 23.19 -26.27
CA SER A 150 -22.52 23.08 -27.20
C SER A 150 -22.22 21.63 -27.63
N GLY A 151 -22.95 20.64 -27.11
CA GLY A 151 -22.73 19.22 -27.41
C GLY A 151 -21.40 18.66 -26.86
N LEU A 152 -20.79 19.34 -25.88
CA LEU A 152 -19.50 18.98 -25.28
C LEU A 152 -19.69 18.01 -24.11
N THR A 153 -20.07 16.76 -24.43
CA THR A 153 -20.38 15.71 -23.43
C THR A 153 -19.20 15.40 -22.49
N MET A 154 -17.97 15.46 -22.98
CA MET A 154 -16.79 15.08 -22.20
C MET A 154 -16.50 16.08 -21.08
N GLU A 155 -16.60 17.35 -21.43
CA GLU A 155 -16.52 18.49 -20.54
C GLU A 155 -17.72 18.52 -19.60
N PHE A 156 -18.91 18.13 -20.08
CA PHE A 156 -20.10 18.01 -19.24
C PHE A 156 -19.89 16.98 -18.11
N ASN A 157 -19.37 15.79 -18.43
CA ASN A 157 -19.08 14.76 -17.42
C ASN A 157 -18.04 15.22 -16.39
N GLU A 158 -17.03 15.97 -16.84
CA GLU A 158 -16.05 16.57 -15.94
C GLU A 158 -16.67 17.64 -15.04
N ALA A 159 -17.60 18.45 -15.56
CA ALA A 159 -18.33 19.44 -14.77
C ALA A 159 -19.24 18.77 -13.73
N ASP A 160 -19.91 17.67 -14.09
CA ASP A 160 -20.68 16.82 -13.16
C ASP A 160 -19.79 16.30 -12.02
N PHE A 161 -18.64 15.71 -12.35
CA PHE A 161 -17.66 15.27 -11.37
C PHE A 161 -17.22 16.40 -10.41
N ARG A 162 -16.93 17.58 -10.98
CA ARG A 162 -16.52 18.76 -10.20
C ARG A 162 -17.61 19.28 -9.28
N PHE A 163 -18.89 19.13 -9.65
CA PHE A 163 -20.01 19.49 -8.78
C PHE A 163 -19.94 18.67 -7.48
N HIS A 164 -19.86 17.34 -7.60
CA HIS A 164 -19.76 16.44 -6.46
C HIS A 164 -18.49 16.68 -5.64
N GLN A 165 -17.33 16.82 -6.28
CA GLN A 165 -16.08 17.12 -5.59
C GLN A 165 -16.16 18.44 -4.81
N THR A 166 -16.75 19.47 -5.41
CA THR A 166 -16.93 20.78 -4.75
C THR A 166 -17.91 20.67 -3.59
N LEU A 167 -18.95 19.86 -3.71
CA LEU A 167 -19.93 19.62 -2.65
C LEU A 167 -19.26 19.00 -1.41
N LEU A 168 -18.38 18.01 -1.60
CA LEU A 168 -17.64 17.38 -0.51
C LEU A 168 -16.61 18.30 0.11
N ALA A 169 -15.95 19.12 -0.71
CA ALA A 169 -14.96 20.08 -0.22
C ALA A 169 -15.56 21.08 0.79
N LEU A 170 -16.87 21.34 0.73
CA LEU A 170 -17.57 22.19 1.72
C LEU A 170 -17.51 21.63 3.15
N ALA A 171 -17.32 20.31 3.30
CA ALA A 171 -17.22 19.66 4.60
C ALA A 171 -15.86 19.90 5.27
N GLU A 172 -14.86 20.41 4.54
CA GLU A 172 -13.48 20.63 5.03
C GLU A 172 -12.87 19.37 5.70
N ASN A 173 -13.33 18.18 5.28
CA ASN A 173 -12.90 16.91 5.81
C ASN A 173 -11.99 16.20 4.81
N GLU A 174 -10.69 16.21 5.09
CA GLU A 174 -9.68 15.65 4.20
C GLU A 174 -9.87 14.14 3.98
N THR A 175 -10.30 13.40 5.01
CA THR A 175 -10.54 11.96 4.92
C THR A 175 -11.69 11.65 3.97
N LEU A 176 -12.81 12.37 4.05
CA LEU A 176 -13.94 12.20 3.12
C LEU A 176 -13.56 12.58 1.69
N ASN A 177 -12.77 13.64 1.51
CA ASN A 177 -12.28 14.05 0.19
C ASN A 177 -11.36 12.98 -0.43
N ARG A 178 -10.48 12.37 0.39
CA ARG A 178 -9.63 11.25 -0.05
C ARG A 178 -10.47 10.01 -0.38
N LEU A 179 -11.38 9.61 0.51
CA LEU A 179 -12.28 8.47 0.28
C LEU A 179 -13.11 8.65 -0.98
N PHE A 180 -13.65 9.85 -1.20
CA PHE A 180 -14.37 10.17 -2.43
C PHE A 180 -13.50 9.99 -3.66
N SER A 181 -12.29 10.55 -3.63
CA SER A 181 -11.33 10.40 -4.71
C SER A 181 -11.09 8.93 -5.05
N HIS A 182 -10.95 8.05 -4.04
CA HIS A 182 -10.73 6.60 -4.22
C HIS A 182 -12.01 5.80 -4.52
N SER A 183 -13.19 6.33 -4.17
CA SER A 183 -14.49 5.68 -4.41
C SER A 183 -15.00 5.83 -5.85
N VAL A 184 -14.32 6.61 -6.68
CA VAL A 184 -14.79 6.93 -8.04
C VAL A 184 -14.22 5.94 -9.04
N GLN A 185 -15.07 5.02 -9.51
CA GLN A 185 -15.29 4.75 -10.94
C GLN A 185 -16.72 4.26 -11.21
N HIS A 186 -17.21 4.57 -12.42
CA HIS A 186 -18.31 3.92 -13.17
C HIS A 186 -19.71 4.56 -13.22
N PHE A 187 -19.84 5.90 -13.33
CA PHE A 187 -21.16 6.50 -13.63
C PHE A 187 -21.28 7.28 -14.94
N HIS A 188 -20.15 7.56 -15.62
CA HIS A 188 -20.17 8.09 -16.98
C HIS A 188 -19.90 6.96 -17.98
N SER A 189 -21.00 6.32 -18.38
CA SER A 189 -21.20 5.62 -19.66
C SER A 189 -20.00 4.85 -20.25
N LEU A 190 -19.55 3.79 -19.58
CA LEU A 190 -18.68 2.77 -20.21
C LEU A 190 -19.44 1.87 -21.21
N SER A 191 -20.69 2.20 -21.52
CA SER A 191 -21.49 1.56 -22.56
C SER A 191 -21.87 2.60 -23.61
N PRO A 192 -21.84 2.26 -24.91
CA PRO A 192 -22.32 3.15 -25.96
C PRO A 192 -23.83 3.38 -25.77
N ILE A 193 -24.25 4.64 -25.67
CA ILE A 193 -25.64 5.07 -25.63
C ILE A 193 -25.93 5.96 -26.84
N THR A 194 -27.17 5.95 -27.33
CA THR A 194 -27.62 6.86 -28.40
C THR A 194 -27.59 8.32 -27.93
N ASP A 195 -27.32 9.24 -28.84
CA ASP A 195 -27.27 10.69 -28.57
C ASP A 195 -28.55 11.25 -27.92
N GLU A 196 -29.73 10.73 -28.29
CA GLU A 196 -31.00 11.13 -27.68
C GLU A 196 -31.10 10.76 -26.20
N VAL A 197 -30.70 9.54 -25.85
CA VAL A 197 -30.66 9.06 -24.46
C VAL A 197 -29.62 9.84 -23.66
N ARG A 198 -28.47 10.15 -24.28
CA ARG A 198 -27.44 10.98 -23.67
C ARG A 198 -27.98 12.37 -23.30
N GLN A 199 -28.58 13.08 -24.25
CA GLN A 199 -29.11 14.43 -24.02
C GLN A 199 -30.19 14.45 -22.93
N LYS A 200 -31.09 13.46 -22.90
CA LYS A 200 -32.10 13.33 -21.82
C LYS A 200 -31.45 13.13 -20.45
N ASN A 201 -30.38 12.35 -20.37
CA ASN A 201 -29.66 12.12 -19.12
C ASN A 201 -28.93 13.38 -18.64
N GLU A 202 -28.27 14.11 -19.54
CA GLU A 202 -27.60 15.37 -19.22
C GLU A 202 -28.62 16.42 -18.70
N GLN A 203 -29.80 16.52 -19.33
CA GLN A 203 -30.88 17.40 -18.86
C GLN A 203 -31.41 17.03 -17.47
N LEU A 204 -31.52 15.73 -17.18
CA LEU A 204 -31.92 15.26 -15.86
C LEU A 204 -30.88 15.62 -14.80
N VAL A 205 -29.59 15.38 -15.09
CA VAL A 205 -28.46 15.70 -14.20
C VAL A 205 -28.44 17.19 -13.86
N MET A 206 -28.53 18.07 -14.87
CA MET A 206 -28.54 19.53 -14.64
C MET A 206 -29.71 19.97 -13.75
N ARG A 207 -30.90 19.41 -13.98
CA ARG A 207 -32.10 19.71 -13.17
C ARG A 207 -31.89 19.29 -11.71
N GLU A 208 -31.46 18.06 -11.49
CA GLU A 208 -31.23 17.52 -10.14
C GLU A 208 -30.15 18.32 -9.38
N HIS A 209 -29.06 18.71 -10.05
CA HIS A 209 -28.02 19.57 -9.44
C HIS A 209 -28.56 20.92 -8.98
N ARG A 210 -29.39 21.58 -9.80
CA ARG A 210 -30.01 22.86 -9.45
C ARG A 210 -31.01 22.72 -8.31
N GLU A 211 -31.80 21.66 -8.30
CA GLU A 211 -32.74 21.37 -7.20
C GLU A 211 -31.99 21.09 -5.88
N ILE A 212 -30.88 20.34 -5.93
CA ILE A 212 -30.01 20.12 -4.76
C ILE A 212 -29.53 21.48 -4.22
N LEU A 213 -29.04 22.37 -5.10
CA LEU A 213 -28.61 23.71 -4.69
C LEU A 213 -29.73 24.57 -4.11
N ALA A 214 -30.94 24.49 -4.67
CA ALA A 214 -32.09 25.22 -4.16
C ALA A 214 -32.43 24.78 -2.72
N HIS A 215 -32.41 23.47 -2.44
CA HIS A 215 -32.61 22.95 -1.09
C HIS A 215 -31.51 23.37 -0.11
N LEU A 216 -30.24 23.38 -0.55
CA LEU A 216 -29.13 23.85 0.29
C LEU A 216 -29.25 25.34 0.62
N LYS A 217 -29.61 26.18 -0.37
CA LYS A 217 -29.87 27.62 -0.17
C LYS A 217 -31.05 27.89 0.76
N ALA A 218 -32.10 27.07 0.65
CA ALA A 218 -33.28 27.15 1.51
C ALA A 218 -33.03 26.65 2.94
N GLY A 219 -31.82 26.17 3.25
CA GLY A 219 -31.49 25.62 4.57
C GLY A 219 -32.16 24.28 4.85
N LYS A 220 -32.44 23.48 3.81
CA LYS A 220 -33.07 22.16 3.89
C LYS A 220 -32.10 21.04 3.47
N PRO A 221 -31.02 20.79 4.24
CA PRO A 221 -30.00 19.80 3.87
C PRO A 221 -30.51 18.35 3.86
N SER A 222 -31.59 18.04 4.58
CA SER A 222 -32.26 16.73 4.56
C SER A 222 -32.86 16.42 3.19
N ASP A 223 -33.54 17.41 2.61
CA ASP A 223 -34.18 17.29 1.30
C ASP A 223 -33.12 17.20 0.20
N ALA A 224 -32.07 18.03 0.29
CA ALA A 224 -30.90 17.96 -0.57
C ALA A 224 -30.21 16.58 -0.50
N SER A 225 -30.08 15.98 0.69
CA SER A 225 -29.47 14.66 0.86
C SER A 225 -30.32 13.54 0.26
N LYS A 226 -31.66 13.65 0.36
CA LYS A 226 -32.59 12.69 -0.26
C LYS A 226 -32.54 12.78 -1.78
N LEU A 227 -32.48 13.99 -2.32
CA LEU A 227 -32.36 14.22 -3.76
C LEU A 227 -30.98 13.77 -4.28
N LEU A 228 -29.89 14.07 -3.56
CA LEU A 228 -28.55 13.59 -3.90
C LEU A 228 -28.45 12.07 -3.92
N ARG A 229 -29.06 11.38 -2.94
CA ARG A 229 -29.19 9.92 -2.95
C ARG A 229 -29.87 9.45 -4.22
N THR A 230 -31.00 10.06 -4.57
CA THR A 230 -31.80 9.71 -5.75
C THR A 230 -30.98 9.90 -7.04
N HIS A 231 -30.33 11.07 -7.18
CA HIS A 231 -29.42 11.41 -8.28
C HIS A 231 -28.29 10.37 -8.46
N ILE A 232 -27.59 9.99 -7.38
CA ILE A 232 -26.51 8.99 -7.43
C ILE A 232 -27.07 7.59 -7.71
N THR A 233 -28.28 7.28 -7.22
CA THR A 233 -28.86 5.93 -7.30
C THR A 233 -29.67 5.64 -8.56
N HIS A 234 -30.02 6.67 -9.33
CA HIS A 234 -30.81 6.54 -10.56
C HIS A 234 -30.30 5.40 -11.45
N THR A 235 -31.11 4.34 -11.50
CA THR A 235 -30.78 3.01 -12.03
C THR A 235 -30.85 2.99 -13.55
N ARG A 236 -30.00 2.13 -14.14
CA ARG A 236 -29.95 1.64 -15.53
C ARG A 236 -31.22 1.69 -16.40
N LYS A 237 -32.44 1.67 -15.85
CA LYS A 237 -33.72 1.62 -16.61
C LYS A 237 -34.01 2.86 -17.48
N GLN A 238 -33.46 4.03 -17.17
CA GLN A 238 -33.61 5.22 -18.04
C GLN A 238 -32.40 5.50 -18.95
N ARG A 239 -31.24 4.88 -18.68
CA ARG A 239 -29.99 5.13 -19.42
C ARG A 239 -29.65 4.09 -20.49
N GLN A 240 -30.36 2.96 -20.56
CA GLN A 240 -30.14 1.91 -21.56
C GLN A 240 -31.22 1.92 -22.64
N GLY A 241 -30.97 2.68 -23.71
CA GLY A 241 -31.46 2.34 -25.06
C GLY A 241 -30.51 1.31 -25.70
N ALA A 242 -31.02 0.51 -26.65
CA ALA A 242 -30.44 -0.69 -27.25
C ALA A 242 -28.89 -0.71 -27.40
N PHE A 243 -28.29 -1.83 -26.99
CA PHE A 243 -26.86 -2.14 -27.14
C PHE A 243 -26.48 -2.28 -28.63
N LEU A 244 -25.45 -1.58 -29.10
CA LEU A 244 -24.85 -1.85 -30.41
C LEU A 244 -23.92 -3.08 -30.33
N PRO A 245 -23.96 -4.00 -31.31
CA PRO A 245 -23.08 -5.17 -31.33
C PRO A 245 -21.62 -4.79 -31.56
N ARG A 246 -20.71 -5.63 -31.05
CA ARG A 246 -19.24 -5.43 -31.04
C ARG A 246 -18.70 -5.13 -32.43
N GLY A 247 -18.39 -3.86 -32.68
CA GLY A 247 -17.61 -3.38 -33.82
C GLY A 247 -16.51 -2.43 -33.34
N SER A 248 -15.30 -2.61 -33.86
CA SER A 248 -14.11 -1.82 -33.53
C SER A 248 -14.32 -0.34 -33.83
N VAL A 249 -14.48 0.49 -32.80
CA VAL A 249 -14.46 1.95 -32.95
C VAL A 249 -13.01 2.40 -33.06
N SER A 250 -12.62 2.88 -34.24
CA SER A 250 -11.32 3.50 -34.48
C SER A 250 -11.30 4.89 -33.84
N VAL A 251 -10.41 5.09 -32.86
CA VAL A 251 -10.15 6.40 -32.24
C VAL A 251 -9.36 7.26 -33.24
N LYS A 252 -10.08 7.89 -34.19
CA LYS A 252 -9.54 8.89 -35.11
C LYS A 252 -10.33 10.19 -34.99
N THR A 253 -10.21 10.86 -33.84
CA THR A 253 -10.30 12.33 -33.69
C THR A 253 -10.19 12.67 -32.22
N PHE A 254 -8.96 12.69 -31.70
CA PHE A 254 -8.64 13.31 -30.43
C PHE A 254 -8.06 14.69 -30.75
N ARG A 255 -8.80 15.78 -30.50
CA ARG A 255 -8.20 17.12 -30.43
C ARG A 255 -7.85 17.39 -28.97
N PRO A 256 -6.57 17.64 -28.65
CA PRO A 256 -6.16 17.92 -27.27
C PRO A 256 -6.72 19.27 -26.82
N CYS A 257 -7.31 19.32 -25.62
CA CYS A 257 -7.35 20.56 -24.85
C CYS A 257 -5.91 20.89 -24.48
N THR A 258 -5.33 21.89 -25.15
CA THR A 258 -4.02 22.45 -24.87
C THR A 258 -3.96 22.96 -23.44
N LEU A 259 -3.02 22.42 -22.65
CA LEU A 259 -2.52 23.02 -21.42
C LEU A 259 -1.67 24.27 -21.75
N THR A 260 -2.27 25.32 -22.29
CA THR A 260 -1.65 26.66 -22.35
C THR A 260 -2.70 27.77 -22.44
N SER A 261 -2.49 28.80 -21.61
CA SER A 261 -3.16 30.11 -21.53
C SER A 261 -4.67 30.17 -21.29
N SER A 262 -5.05 30.25 -20.01
CA SER A 262 -6.11 31.18 -19.61
C SER A 262 -5.59 32.62 -19.79
N PRO A 263 -6.43 33.60 -20.20
CA PRO A 263 -6.04 35.00 -20.32
C PRO A 263 -5.64 35.61 -18.96
N PRO A 264 -4.83 36.69 -18.94
CA PRO A 264 -4.22 37.20 -17.72
C PRO A 264 -5.29 37.79 -16.79
N PHE A 265 -5.40 37.25 -15.59
CA PHE A 265 -6.15 37.88 -14.51
C PHE A 265 -5.30 39.05 -14.00
N GLN A 266 -5.59 40.25 -14.51
CA GLN A 266 -4.96 41.50 -14.12
C GLN A 266 -5.31 41.85 -12.66
N SER A 267 -4.24 42.09 -11.88
CA SER A 267 -4.06 43.06 -10.79
C SER A 267 -5.16 43.33 -9.74
N ALA A 268 -4.75 43.09 -8.48
CA ALA A 268 -4.97 43.88 -7.25
C ALA A 268 -5.98 43.34 -6.21
N PRO A 269 -5.80 43.63 -4.89
CA PRO A 269 -4.58 43.93 -4.14
C PRO A 269 -4.31 42.93 -2.99
N ARG A 270 -3.05 42.87 -2.54
CA ARG A 270 -2.64 42.27 -1.27
C ARG A 270 -3.35 42.99 -0.13
N PHE A 271 -4.16 42.28 0.66
CA PHE A 271 -4.58 42.74 1.98
C PHE A 271 -4.15 41.77 3.07
N SER A 272 -3.41 42.35 4.02
CA SER A 272 -2.86 41.79 5.24
C SER A 272 -3.94 41.19 6.14
N LEU A 273 -3.63 40.04 6.73
CA LEU A 273 -4.53 39.19 7.54
C LEU A 273 -4.73 39.69 8.99
N LEU A 274 -4.51 40.97 9.31
CA LEU A 274 -4.44 41.43 10.71
C LEU A 274 -5.25 42.68 11.09
N GLU A 275 -6.27 43.10 10.32
CA GLU A 275 -6.89 44.43 10.59
C GLU A 275 -8.42 44.51 10.70
N VAL A 276 -9.17 43.41 10.90
CA VAL A 276 -10.64 43.50 11.08
C VAL A 276 -11.15 42.79 12.33
N TYR A 277 -10.41 42.89 13.44
CA TYR A 277 -10.94 42.55 14.77
C TYR A 277 -11.17 43.81 15.60
N ARG A 278 -12.15 44.64 15.18
CA ARG A 278 -12.80 45.65 16.03
C ARG A 278 -13.95 46.31 15.27
N ARG A 279 -15.19 45.91 15.58
CA ARG A 279 -16.30 46.85 15.85
C ARG A 279 -17.56 46.12 16.29
N ASN A 280 -18.08 46.59 17.41
CA ASN A 280 -19.29 46.18 18.11
C ASN A 280 -20.56 46.45 17.28
N PHE A 281 -21.58 45.59 17.41
CA PHE A 281 -22.99 45.93 17.20
C PHE A 281 -23.89 45.20 18.22
N PRO A 282 -25.03 45.81 18.61
CA PRO A 282 -25.76 45.51 19.84
C PRO A 282 -26.75 44.35 19.71
N MET A 283 -26.95 43.63 20.83
CA MET A 283 -28.01 42.64 21.01
C MET A 283 -29.38 43.33 21.17
N ASN A 284 -30.35 42.98 20.32
CA ASN A 284 -31.69 42.64 20.82
C ASN A 284 -32.52 41.88 19.76
N ARG A 285 -32.87 40.62 20.04
CA ARG A 285 -34.08 39.98 19.49
C ARG A 285 -34.46 38.77 20.33
N GLN A 286 -35.53 38.94 21.11
CA GLN A 286 -36.22 37.86 21.80
C GLN A 286 -36.64 36.78 20.81
N ARG A 287 -36.35 35.51 21.13
CA ARG A 287 -37.04 34.34 20.56
C ARG A 287 -37.36 33.38 21.70
N GLN A 288 -38.65 33.16 21.91
CA GLN A 288 -39.19 32.14 22.80
C GLN A 288 -38.81 30.76 22.26
N ALA A 289 -38.27 29.90 23.12
CA ALA A 289 -38.00 28.50 22.83
C ALA A 289 -39.14 27.63 23.38
N VAL A 290 -39.75 26.81 22.52
CA VAL A 290 -40.59 25.68 22.95
C VAL A 290 -39.74 24.41 22.87
N PRO A 291 -39.55 23.67 23.97
CA PRO A 291 -38.74 22.45 23.95
C PRO A 291 -39.59 21.25 23.51
N LEU A 292 -39.33 20.72 22.31
CA LEU A 292 -39.75 19.36 21.95
C LEU A 292 -38.72 18.37 22.53
N ARG A 293 -39.13 17.61 23.54
CA ARG A 293 -38.33 16.51 24.09
C ARG A 293 -38.64 15.23 23.31
N ASN A 294 -37.77 14.85 22.38
CA ASN A 294 -37.77 13.51 21.80
C ASN A 294 -36.96 12.58 22.71
N GLY A 295 -37.64 11.71 23.46
CA GLY A 295 -36.99 10.65 24.23
C GLY A 295 -36.67 9.46 23.34
N PHE A 296 -35.42 9.01 23.34
CA PHE A 296 -34.99 7.79 22.67
C PHE A 296 -35.53 6.58 23.45
N THR A 297 -36.19 5.64 22.79
CA THR A 297 -36.70 4.44 23.48
C THR A 297 -35.54 3.47 23.76
N LEU A 298 -35.66 2.69 24.84
CA LEU A 298 -34.63 1.71 25.24
C LEU A 298 -34.40 0.65 24.15
N VAL A 299 -35.46 0.30 23.40
CA VAL A 299 -35.41 -0.66 22.30
C VAL A 299 -34.63 -0.11 21.10
N GLU A 300 -34.85 1.15 20.70
CA GLU A 300 -34.10 1.78 19.61
C GLU A 300 -32.60 1.84 19.92
N LEU A 301 -32.23 2.12 21.17
CA LEU A 301 -30.82 2.12 21.58
C LEU A 301 -30.22 0.71 21.49
N LEU A 302 -30.96 -0.31 21.91
CA LEU A 302 -30.51 -1.70 21.92
C LEU A 302 -30.31 -2.25 20.49
N VAL A 303 -31.20 -1.91 19.56
CA VAL A 303 -31.07 -2.29 18.14
C VAL A 303 -29.87 -1.62 17.50
N VAL A 304 -29.65 -0.33 17.78
CA VAL A 304 -28.50 0.40 17.21
C VAL A 304 -27.17 -0.18 17.69
N ILE A 305 -27.02 -0.48 18.98
CA ILE A 305 -25.79 -1.11 19.48
C ILE A 305 -25.61 -2.52 18.91
N ALA A 306 -26.70 -3.28 18.70
CA ALA A 306 -26.63 -4.61 18.09
C ALA A 306 -26.15 -4.52 16.63
N ILE A 307 -26.69 -3.59 15.84
CA ILE A 307 -26.25 -3.37 14.45
C ILE A 307 -24.80 -2.90 14.41
N ILE A 308 -24.39 -1.95 15.25
CA ILE A 308 -22.99 -1.49 15.32
C ILE A 308 -22.08 -2.65 15.73
N GLY A 309 -22.48 -3.47 16.70
CA GLY A 309 -21.74 -4.66 17.12
C GLY A 309 -21.54 -5.65 15.98
N ILE A 310 -22.59 -5.90 15.18
CA ILE A 310 -22.51 -6.74 13.97
C ILE A 310 -21.58 -6.11 12.93
N LEU A 311 -21.74 -4.82 12.63
CA LEU A 311 -20.91 -4.13 11.64
C LEU A 311 -19.44 -4.13 12.04
N VAL A 312 -19.11 -3.82 13.30
CA VAL A 312 -17.73 -3.85 13.81
C VAL A 312 -17.19 -5.29 13.82
N GLY A 313 -18.02 -6.26 14.21
CA GLY A 313 -17.67 -7.68 14.20
C GLY A 313 -17.33 -8.20 12.81
N LEU A 314 -17.96 -7.68 11.76
CA LEU A 314 -17.67 -8.04 10.37
C LEU A 314 -16.51 -7.23 9.76
N LEU A 315 -16.38 -5.94 10.11
CA LEU A 315 -15.39 -5.04 9.50
C LEU A 315 -13.98 -5.21 10.08
N LEU A 316 -13.83 -5.50 11.38
CA LEU A 316 -12.51 -5.60 12.00
C LEU A 316 -11.68 -6.77 11.42
N PRO A 317 -12.21 -8.01 11.30
CA PRO A 317 -11.47 -9.11 10.68
C PRO A 317 -11.12 -8.82 9.22
N ALA A 318 -12.05 -8.22 8.47
CA ALA A 318 -11.84 -7.88 7.07
C ALA A 318 -10.70 -6.87 6.86
N VAL A 319 -10.63 -5.82 7.69
CA VAL A 319 -9.54 -4.83 7.61
C VAL A 319 -8.19 -5.45 7.96
N GLN A 320 -8.13 -6.34 8.95
CA GLN A 320 -6.88 -7.02 9.31
C GLN A 320 -6.42 -7.99 8.22
N ALA A 321 -7.36 -8.75 7.63
CA ALA A 321 -7.07 -9.63 6.51
C ALA A 321 -6.53 -8.84 5.29
N ALA A 322 -7.15 -7.70 4.96
CA ALA A 322 -6.69 -6.84 3.87
C ALA A 322 -5.29 -6.26 4.13
N ARG A 323 -5.01 -5.81 5.37
CA ARG A 323 -3.67 -5.31 5.75
C ARG A 323 -2.61 -6.40 5.64
N GLU A 324 -2.95 -7.60 6.08
CA GLU A 324 -2.01 -8.72 6.01
C GLU A 324 -1.76 -9.17 4.57
N ALA A 325 -2.77 -9.18 3.72
CA ALA A 325 -2.59 -9.43 2.29
C ALA A 325 -1.62 -8.41 1.66
N ALA A 326 -1.77 -7.12 2.00
CA ALA A 326 -0.85 -6.09 1.52
C ALA A 326 0.59 -6.30 2.04
N ARG A 327 0.77 -6.66 3.32
CA ARG A 327 2.09 -6.97 3.88
C ARG A 327 2.74 -8.17 3.20
N ARG A 328 1.99 -9.23 2.92
CA ARG A 328 2.46 -10.39 2.13
C ARG A 328 2.90 -10.01 0.73
N MET A 329 2.11 -9.19 0.03
CA MET A 329 2.46 -8.71 -1.30
C MET A 329 3.78 -7.91 -1.29
N SER A 330 3.95 -7.02 -0.30
CA SER A 330 5.20 -6.28 -0.13
C SER A 330 6.39 -7.19 0.19
N CYS A 331 6.21 -8.17 1.09
CA CYS A 331 7.25 -9.13 1.42
C CYS A 331 7.66 -9.96 0.19
N SER A 332 6.69 -10.51 -0.55
CA SER A 332 6.95 -11.25 -1.80
C SER A 332 7.70 -10.41 -2.84
N SER A 333 7.37 -9.11 -2.97
CA SER A 333 8.10 -8.18 -3.83
C SER A 333 9.55 -7.98 -3.38
N ASN A 334 9.80 -7.88 -2.07
CA ASN A 334 11.14 -7.76 -1.52
C ASN A 334 11.99 -9.00 -1.81
N TYR A 335 11.44 -10.21 -1.63
CA TYR A 335 12.09 -11.47 -2.02
C TYR A 335 12.40 -11.51 -3.52
N LYS A 336 11.51 -10.97 -4.36
CA LYS A 336 11.74 -10.93 -5.80
C LYS A 336 12.90 -10.01 -6.17
N GLN A 337 13.03 -8.87 -5.49
CA GLN A 337 14.18 -7.97 -5.68
C GLN A 337 15.49 -8.64 -5.26
N VAL A 338 15.51 -9.34 -4.13
CA VAL A 338 16.70 -10.09 -3.67
C VAL A 338 17.06 -11.21 -4.63
N ALA A 339 16.08 -11.99 -5.10
CA ALA A 339 16.32 -13.04 -6.07
C ALA A 339 16.92 -12.50 -7.38
N LEU A 340 16.38 -11.39 -7.89
CA LEU A 340 16.92 -10.72 -9.08
C LEU A 340 18.36 -10.22 -8.84
N ALA A 341 18.64 -9.66 -7.66
CA ALA A 341 19.98 -9.22 -7.29
C ALA A 341 20.98 -10.39 -7.23
N LEU A 342 20.56 -11.55 -6.71
CA LEU A 342 21.36 -12.78 -6.71
C LEU A 342 21.64 -13.29 -8.13
N HIS A 343 20.65 -13.23 -9.03
CA HIS A 343 20.85 -13.56 -10.44
C HIS A 343 21.80 -12.57 -11.13
N ASN A 344 21.69 -11.26 -10.89
CA ASN A 344 22.60 -10.26 -11.45
C ASN A 344 24.04 -10.46 -10.96
N HIS A 345 24.21 -10.82 -9.67
CA HIS A 345 25.51 -11.22 -9.13
C HIS A 345 26.03 -12.46 -9.86
N HIS A 346 25.20 -13.49 -10.03
CA HIS A 346 25.58 -14.70 -10.78
C HIS A 346 25.94 -14.39 -12.23
N ASP A 347 25.24 -13.50 -12.91
CA ASP A 347 25.54 -13.15 -14.30
C ASP A 347 26.89 -12.42 -14.42
N THR A 348 27.20 -11.57 -13.45
CA THR A 348 28.46 -10.80 -13.39
C THR A 348 29.65 -11.68 -12.99
N PHE A 349 29.51 -12.48 -11.92
CA PHE A 349 30.60 -13.23 -11.29
C PHE A 349 30.61 -14.73 -11.63
N ARG A 350 29.63 -15.22 -12.41
CA ARG A 350 29.44 -16.63 -12.80
C ARG A 350 29.25 -17.61 -11.64
N LYS A 351 28.86 -17.09 -10.47
CA LYS A 351 28.53 -17.84 -9.26
C LYS A 351 27.61 -17.02 -8.36
N PHE A 352 26.80 -17.71 -7.57
CA PHE A 352 26.09 -17.09 -6.44
C PHE A 352 27.11 -16.64 -5.39
N PRO A 353 26.78 -15.59 -4.62
CA PRO A 353 27.65 -15.15 -3.54
C PRO A 353 27.76 -16.21 -2.44
N ILE A 354 28.78 -16.05 -1.61
CA ILE A 354 28.98 -16.85 -0.41
C ILE A 354 27.79 -16.70 0.54
N GLY A 355 27.27 -17.81 1.09
CA GLY A 355 26.18 -17.75 2.08
C GLY A 355 26.60 -17.03 3.37
N ALA A 356 27.68 -17.51 3.99
CA ALA A 356 28.33 -16.88 5.15
C ALA A 356 29.78 -17.39 5.30
N GLY A 357 30.61 -16.76 6.14
CA GLY A 357 31.92 -17.33 6.50
C GLY A 357 32.51 -16.80 7.81
N ILE A 358 32.98 -17.70 8.67
CA ILE A 358 33.87 -17.45 9.83
C ILE A 358 35.10 -18.34 9.71
N SER A 359 36.26 -17.79 10.05
CA SER A 359 37.41 -18.54 10.58
C SER A 359 37.39 -18.39 12.11
N GLY A 360 37.44 -19.49 12.88
CA GLY A 360 37.39 -19.44 14.35
C GLY A 360 36.30 -20.29 15.02
N GLY A 361 35.32 -20.80 14.26
CA GLY A 361 34.27 -21.69 14.75
C GLY A 361 32.97 -20.98 15.15
N CYS A 362 32.08 -21.68 15.86
CA CYS A 362 30.71 -21.25 16.17
C CYS A 362 30.56 -20.58 17.53
N SER A 363 31.64 -20.50 18.30
CA SER A 363 31.66 -19.75 19.55
C SER A 363 31.94 -18.28 19.24
N GLY A 364 30.92 -17.58 18.74
CA GLY A 364 30.90 -16.12 18.66
C GLY A 364 31.72 -15.51 17.52
N PHE A 365 31.94 -14.21 17.64
CA PHE A 365 32.58 -13.36 16.64
C PHE A 365 34.12 -13.46 16.62
N THR A 366 34.70 -14.52 17.18
CA THR A 366 36.11 -14.56 17.64
C THR A 366 37.15 -14.93 16.57
N GLY A 367 36.86 -14.72 15.28
CA GLY A 367 37.90 -14.81 14.23
C GLY A 367 37.55 -14.09 12.93
N ALA A 368 38.20 -14.41 11.80
CA ALA A 368 38.02 -13.62 10.58
C ALA A 368 36.69 -13.95 9.91
N HIS A 369 35.79 -12.97 9.79
CA HIS A 369 34.50 -13.14 9.12
C HIS A 369 34.62 -12.72 7.66
N ARG A 370 33.86 -13.39 6.81
CA ARG A 370 33.57 -12.96 5.45
C ARG A 370 32.16 -12.40 5.43
N PHE A 371 31.99 -11.36 4.64
CA PHE A 371 30.66 -10.82 4.36
C PHE A 371 29.76 -11.89 3.75
N SER A 372 28.52 -11.97 4.22
CA SER A 372 27.51 -12.88 3.67
C SER A 372 26.94 -12.36 2.35
N TRP A 373 26.12 -13.19 1.70
CA TRP A 373 25.46 -12.90 0.44
C TRP A 373 24.77 -11.53 0.42
N GLY A 374 24.17 -11.12 1.55
CA GLY A 374 23.44 -9.86 1.68
C GLY A 374 24.28 -8.62 1.37
N VAL A 375 25.58 -8.64 1.69
CA VAL A 375 26.50 -7.53 1.35
C VAL A 375 26.91 -7.59 -0.11
N HIS A 376 27.22 -8.78 -0.62
CA HIS A 376 27.68 -8.95 -2.00
C HIS A 376 26.63 -8.58 -3.05
N ILE A 377 25.34 -8.60 -2.68
CA ILE A 377 24.26 -8.21 -3.59
C ILE A 377 23.88 -6.72 -3.53
N LEU A 378 24.44 -5.94 -2.60
CA LEU A 378 24.10 -4.51 -2.45
C LEU A 378 24.22 -3.68 -3.74
N PRO A 379 25.26 -3.85 -4.60
CA PRO A 379 25.35 -3.12 -5.86
C PRO A 379 24.18 -3.40 -6.81
N PHE A 380 23.58 -4.59 -6.72
CA PHE A 380 22.44 -5.00 -7.54
C PHE A 380 21.08 -4.66 -6.91
N MET A 381 21.07 -3.95 -5.79
CA MET A 381 19.89 -3.51 -5.04
C MET A 381 19.84 -1.99 -4.85
N GLU A 382 20.48 -1.24 -5.75
CA GLU A 382 20.60 0.24 -5.66
C GLU A 382 21.27 0.71 -4.36
N GLN A 383 22.14 -0.11 -3.76
CA GLN A 383 22.94 0.21 -2.57
C GLN A 383 24.44 0.32 -2.90
N GLU A 384 24.80 0.73 -4.13
CA GLU A 384 26.19 0.87 -4.60
C GLU A 384 27.02 1.79 -3.69
N ASN A 385 26.47 2.97 -3.32
CA ASN A 385 27.16 3.90 -2.41
C ASN A 385 27.55 3.26 -1.06
N ARG A 386 26.71 2.35 -0.53
CA ARG A 386 27.02 1.63 0.72
C ARG A 386 28.08 0.56 0.49
N TYR A 387 28.01 -0.12 -0.65
CA TYR A 387 28.96 -1.15 -1.02
C TYR A 387 30.38 -0.57 -1.17
N ASP A 388 30.50 0.58 -1.83
CA ASP A 388 31.79 1.26 -2.05
C ASP A 388 32.40 1.82 -0.76
N ALA A 389 31.56 2.12 0.24
CA ALA A 389 32.01 2.55 1.56
C ALA A 389 32.54 1.41 2.44
N ILE A 390 32.32 0.14 2.05
CA ILE A 390 32.77 -1.03 2.81
C ILE A 390 34.24 -1.35 2.48
N ASP A 391 35.06 -1.42 3.53
CA ASP A 391 36.39 -1.99 3.49
C ASP A 391 36.33 -3.52 3.60
N PHE A 392 36.67 -4.21 2.51
CA PHE A 392 36.73 -5.68 2.43
C PHE A 392 38.06 -6.27 2.92
N SER A 393 39.07 -5.45 3.24
CA SER A 393 40.41 -5.90 3.64
C SER A 393 40.50 -6.29 5.11
N VAL A 394 39.54 -5.87 5.93
CA VAL A 394 39.52 -6.14 7.37
C VAL A 394 39.10 -7.57 7.70
N SER A 395 39.78 -8.19 8.66
CA SER A 395 39.47 -9.55 9.12
C SER A 395 38.20 -9.60 9.99
N GLN A 396 37.88 -8.52 10.70
CA GLN A 396 36.64 -8.39 11.47
C GLN A 396 35.72 -7.34 10.80
N PRO A 397 34.98 -7.73 9.74
CA PRO A 397 34.33 -6.82 8.80
C PRO A 397 33.27 -5.90 9.39
N VAL A 398 32.78 -6.19 10.59
CA VAL A 398 31.61 -5.48 11.15
C VAL A 398 31.94 -4.67 12.41
N VAL A 399 33.21 -4.65 12.84
CA VAL A 399 33.64 -4.01 14.11
C VAL A 399 34.66 -2.89 13.92
N HIS A 400 35.13 -2.68 12.69
CA HIS A 400 36.12 -1.67 12.34
C HIS A 400 35.53 -0.61 11.41
N ALA A 401 35.96 0.64 11.60
CA ALA A 401 35.63 1.72 10.68
C ALA A 401 36.33 1.44 9.33
N PRO A 402 35.71 1.82 8.20
CA PRO A 402 34.45 2.56 8.08
C PRO A 402 33.18 1.70 8.22
N ASN A 403 33.30 0.37 8.20
CA ASN A 403 32.17 -0.54 7.97
C ASN A 403 31.03 -0.42 8.97
N PHE A 404 31.33 -0.19 10.24
CA PHE A 404 30.29 -0.18 11.27
C PHE A 404 29.39 1.06 11.28
N ASP A 405 29.69 2.07 10.47
CA ASP A 405 28.87 3.27 10.36
C ASP A 405 27.54 2.94 9.65
N PRO A 406 26.38 3.02 10.36
CA PRO A 406 25.09 2.67 9.78
C PRO A 406 24.61 3.67 8.71
N ASP A 407 25.10 4.91 8.74
CA ASP A 407 24.65 5.94 7.81
C ASP A 407 25.35 5.81 6.45
N THR A 408 26.61 5.37 6.45
CA THR A 408 27.45 5.31 5.24
C THR A 408 27.69 3.90 4.71
N ALA A 409 27.93 2.92 5.58
CA ALA A 409 28.27 1.55 5.20
C ALA A 409 27.16 0.57 5.65
N LEU A 410 27.37 -0.17 6.75
CA LEU A 410 26.49 -1.25 7.19
C LEU A 410 25.27 -0.73 7.98
N GLY A 411 24.27 -0.23 7.25
CA GLY A 411 23.00 0.24 7.79
C GLY A 411 21.78 -0.55 7.34
N PRO A 412 20.59 -0.21 7.85
CA PRO A 412 19.39 -0.97 7.53
C PRO A 412 19.01 -0.82 6.05
N VAL A 413 18.70 -1.95 5.40
CA VAL A 413 18.20 -2.00 4.03
C VAL A 413 16.74 -2.41 4.05
N ALA A 414 15.85 -1.50 3.65
CA ALA A 414 14.40 -1.69 3.78
C ALA A 414 13.89 -2.97 3.09
N THR A 415 14.51 -3.38 1.99
CA THR A 415 14.16 -4.61 1.25
C THR A 415 14.42 -5.88 2.07
N PHE A 416 15.37 -5.88 3.01
CA PHE A 416 15.62 -7.04 3.87
C PHE A 416 14.66 -7.15 5.05
N LEU A 417 13.83 -6.11 5.29
CA LEU A 417 12.91 -6.06 6.41
C LEU A 417 11.51 -6.57 6.02
N CYS A 418 10.89 -7.36 6.91
CA CYS A 418 9.55 -7.88 6.70
C CYS A 418 8.50 -6.92 7.28
N PRO A 419 7.49 -6.47 6.50
CA PRO A 419 6.44 -5.57 7.00
C PRO A 419 5.56 -6.19 8.10
N SER A 420 5.53 -7.52 8.23
CA SER A 420 4.78 -8.24 9.27
C SER A 420 5.58 -8.45 10.56
N MET A 421 6.86 -8.05 10.59
CA MET A 421 7.64 -8.10 11.82
C MET A 421 7.14 -7.05 12.82
N PRO A 422 6.83 -7.44 14.08
CA PRO A 422 6.37 -6.50 15.10
C PRO A 422 7.49 -5.63 15.71
N GLN A 423 8.76 -5.99 15.52
CA GLN A 423 9.90 -5.20 15.99
C GLN A 423 10.08 -3.94 15.14
N SER A 424 10.18 -2.78 15.80
CA SER A 424 10.46 -1.50 15.13
C SER A 424 11.95 -1.22 14.93
N GLU A 425 12.82 -1.93 15.63
CA GLU A 425 14.26 -1.78 15.52
C GLU A 425 14.76 -2.36 14.21
N THR A 426 15.55 -1.56 13.48
CA THR A 426 16.16 -1.95 12.21
C THR A 426 17.64 -2.31 12.37
N MET A 427 18.12 -2.22 13.60
CA MET A 427 19.46 -2.61 14.02
C MET A 427 19.34 -3.66 15.13
N VAL A 428 20.33 -4.54 15.22
CA VAL A 428 20.44 -5.55 16.26
C VAL A 428 21.15 -4.94 17.47
N ASN A 429 20.48 -4.92 18.62
CA ASN A 429 21.01 -4.39 19.89
C ASN A 429 21.86 -5.44 20.63
N GLN A 430 22.86 -5.02 21.42
CA GLN A 430 23.68 -5.89 22.28
C GLN A 430 23.64 -5.47 23.75
N GLY A 431 23.63 -6.46 24.65
CA GLY A 431 23.51 -6.29 26.10
C GLY A 431 24.71 -6.62 26.99
N THR A 432 25.86 -7.17 26.55
CA THR A 432 27.05 -7.27 27.43
C THR A 432 28.39 -7.64 26.76
N SER A 433 29.43 -6.86 27.13
CA SER A 433 30.89 -7.05 27.05
C SER A 433 31.59 -7.32 25.69
N SER A 434 32.18 -6.25 25.16
CA SER A 434 33.31 -6.20 24.22
C SER A 434 33.06 -6.60 22.76
N ILE A 435 32.12 -5.90 22.13
CA ILE A 435 32.34 -5.09 20.93
C ILE A 435 31.13 -4.15 20.90
N VAL A 436 31.34 -2.87 21.24
CA VAL A 436 30.39 -1.82 20.87
C VAL A 436 30.22 -1.95 19.36
N LEU A 437 29.00 -2.09 18.84
CA LEU A 437 28.49 -1.69 17.50
C LEU A 437 27.17 -2.41 17.16
N ALA A 438 26.18 -1.65 16.69
CA ALA A 438 24.89 -2.18 16.26
C ALA A 438 25.00 -2.73 14.83
N TYR A 439 24.34 -3.86 14.53
CA TYR A 439 24.36 -4.47 13.19
C TYR A 439 23.06 -4.24 12.46
N PRO A 440 23.05 -4.08 11.13
CA PRO A 440 21.80 -3.88 10.42
C PRO A 440 21.05 -5.20 10.33
N ARG A 441 19.75 -5.12 10.61
CA ARG A 441 18.86 -6.27 10.77
C ARG A 441 18.41 -6.84 9.41
N THR A 442 18.08 -8.13 9.40
CA THR A 442 17.45 -8.81 8.26
C THR A 442 16.40 -9.83 8.73
N GLU A 443 15.40 -10.03 7.87
CA GLU A 443 14.37 -11.07 7.98
C GLU A 443 14.47 -12.07 6.82
N MET A 444 15.62 -12.06 6.15
CA MET A 444 15.93 -12.93 5.04
C MET A 444 17.22 -13.68 5.32
N ALA A 445 17.22 -14.96 4.98
CA ALA A 445 18.39 -15.81 5.05
C ALA A 445 18.54 -16.70 3.83
N GLY A 446 19.78 -16.96 3.45
CA GLY A 446 20.11 -17.95 2.45
C GLY A 446 19.79 -19.36 2.95
N VAL A 447 19.35 -20.20 2.03
CA VAL A 447 19.10 -21.62 2.26
C VAL A 447 20.39 -22.38 2.06
N ALA A 448 20.86 -23.00 3.14
CA ALA A 448 22.21 -23.52 3.24
C ALA A 448 22.28 -25.04 3.36
N ASP A 449 21.31 -25.66 4.06
CA ASP A 449 21.38 -27.07 4.43
C ASP A 449 20.01 -27.70 4.64
N SER A 450 19.84 -28.95 4.19
CA SER A 450 18.60 -29.70 4.32
C SER A 450 18.45 -30.46 5.64
N ARG A 451 19.56 -30.81 6.32
CA ARG A 451 19.57 -31.79 7.43
C ARG A 451 20.03 -31.27 8.77
N ASP A 452 21.14 -30.56 8.82
CA ASP A 452 21.71 -30.16 10.12
C ASP A 452 22.75 -29.06 9.98
N TRP A 453 22.56 -27.96 10.71
CA TRP A 453 23.56 -26.91 10.89
C TRP A 453 24.14 -26.95 12.31
N ARG A 454 24.84 -28.05 12.66
CA ARG A 454 25.38 -28.30 14.00
C ARG A 454 26.85 -27.93 14.12
N CYS A 455 27.21 -27.01 15.01
CA CYS A 455 28.63 -26.82 15.32
C CYS A 455 29.32 -28.00 16.01
N ASN A 456 30.34 -28.55 15.36
CA ASN A 456 31.10 -29.63 15.95
C ASN A 456 32.18 -29.06 16.89
N THR A 457 32.14 -29.41 18.18
CA THR A 457 33.20 -29.08 19.15
C THR A 457 34.45 -29.96 19.01
N SER A 458 34.42 -30.97 18.15
CA SER A 458 35.52 -31.93 17.96
C SER A 458 36.21 -31.76 16.61
N GLY A 459 37.30 -30.99 16.59
CA GLY A 459 38.19 -30.89 15.43
C GLY A 459 39.33 -29.90 15.64
N THR A 460 40.54 -30.27 15.23
CA THR A 460 41.82 -29.53 15.38
C THR A 460 41.90 -28.22 14.59
N LEU A 461 40.81 -27.77 13.96
CA LEU A 461 40.73 -26.60 13.07
C LEU A 461 39.60 -25.61 13.45
N GLY A 462 39.08 -25.67 14.69
CA GLY A 462 38.05 -24.77 15.19
C GLY A 462 36.62 -25.23 14.90
N VAL A 463 35.69 -24.78 15.74
CA VAL A 463 34.31 -25.28 15.91
C VAL A 463 33.40 -24.91 14.72
N ARG A 464 33.52 -25.48 13.51
CA ARG A 464 32.64 -25.08 12.38
C ARG A 464 31.20 -25.62 12.52
N PRO A 465 30.16 -24.92 12.01
CA PRO A 465 28.88 -25.58 11.77
C PRO A 465 29.14 -26.72 10.78
N ARG A 466 28.89 -27.96 11.22
CA ARG A 466 28.72 -29.08 10.34
C ARG A 466 27.51 -28.73 9.51
N SER A 467 27.77 -28.49 8.23
CA SER A 467 26.77 -28.38 7.20
C SER A 467 27.17 -29.38 6.14
N ASP A 468 26.20 -30.16 5.67
CA ASP A 468 26.34 -30.96 4.45
C ASP A 468 26.51 -30.03 3.24
N GLY A 469 26.05 -28.77 3.38
CA GLY A 469 26.25 -27.70 2.41
C GLY A 469 25.62 -28.08 1.08
N ASP A 470 24.40 -28.61 1.13
CA ASP A 470 23.62 -29.11 0.00
C ASP A 470 22.62 -28.08 -0.54
N GLY A 471 22.41 -26.95 0.17
CA GLY A 471 21.69 -25.78 -0.33
C GLY A 471 22.49 -24.91 -1.31
N ILE A 472 21.91 -23.79 -1.74
CA ILE A 472 22.59 -22.87 -2.67
C ILE A 472 23.56 -21.93 -1.95
N LEU A 473 23.13 -21.38 -0.80
CA LEU A 473 23.82 -20.34 -0.06
C LEU A 473 24.37 -20.87 1.26
N PHE A 474 25.37 -21.76 1.19
CA PHE A 474 26.04 -22.33 2.37
C PHE A 474 27.37 -21.64 2.70
N GLY A 475 28.03 -22.10 3.77
CA GLY A 475 29.28 -21.53 4.24
C GLY A 475 30.40 -21.65 3.20
N ALA A 476 31.03 -20.53 2.82
CA ALA A 476 32.05 -20.48 1.77
C ALA A 476 31.60 -21.04 0.39
N SER A 477 30.29 -21.00 0.09
CA SER A 477 29.74 -21.48 -1.19
C SER A 477 30.28 -20.71 -2.40
N GLU A 478 30.46 -21.44 -3.51
CA GLU A 478 30.72 -20.90 -4.85
C GLU A 478 29.76 -21.51 -5.89
N THR A 479 28.54 -21.78 -5.45
CA THR A 479 27.50 -22.47 -6.22
C THR A 479 27.20 -21.73 -7.52
N ARG A 480 27.11 -22.46 -8.63
CA ARG A 480 26.72 -21.95 -9.94
C ARG A 480 25.34 -22.48 -10.32
N LEU A 481 24.66 -21.82 -11.24
CA LEU A 481 23.33 -22.27 -11.68
C LEU A 481 23.35 -23.70 -12.25
N ARG A 482 24.45 -24.10 -12.90
CA ARG A 482 24.65 -25.47 -13.43
C ARG A 482 24.77 -26.55 -12.33
N ASP A 483 25.06 -26.15 -11.10
CA ASP A 483 25.22 -27.07 -9.97
C ASP A 483 23.86 -27.39 -9.32
N VAL A 484 22.78 -26.71 -9.76
CA VAL A 484 21.38 -26.93 -9.35
C VAL A 484 20.74 -27.96 -10.29
N ILE A 485 21.08 -29.23 -10.08
CA ILE A 485 20.68 -30.36 -10.92
C ILE A 485 19.22 -30.78 -10.63
N ASP A 486 18.73 -30.54 -9.42
CA ASP A 486 17.36 -30.90 -8.99
C ASP A 486 16.28 -29.98 -9.58
N GLY A 487 16.70 -28.95 -10.33
CA GLY A 487 15.84 -28.01 -11.02
C GLY A 487 15.79 -26.64 -10.33
N THR A 488 15.99 -25.58 -11.10
CA THR A 488 16.01 -24.22 -10.55
C THR A 488 14.67 -23.78 -9.99
N SER A 489 13.56 -24.32 -10.52
CA SER A 489 12.20 -24.04 -10.06
C SER A 489 11.79 -24.88 -8.85
N SER A 490 12.65 -25.78 -8.36
CA SER A 490 12.40 -26.71 -7.24
C SER A 490 13.42 -26.55 -6.11
N THR A 491 14.47 -25.76 -6.29
CA THR A 491 15.46 -25.51 -5.23
C THR A 491 15.25 -24.14 -4.57
N LEU A 492 15.20 -24.11 -3.23
CA LEU A 492 15.09 -22.90 -2.42
C LEU A 492 16.44 -22.16 -2.37
N MET A 493 16.38 -20.83 -2.35
CA MET A 493 17.58 -19.97 -2.35
C MET A 493 17.63 -19.03 -1.13
N VAL A 494 16.55 -18.31 -0.86
CA VAL A 494 16.44 -17.39 0.29
C VAL A 494 15.07 -17.57 0.91
N GLY A 495 14.99 -17.61 2.24
CA GLY A 495 13.74 -17.77 2.98
C GLY A 495 13.62 -16.82 4.16
N GLU A 496 12.41 -16.75 4.69
CA GLU A 496 12.06 -15.86 5.79
C GLU A 496 12.53 -16.36 7.14
N ILE A 497 13.05 -15.44 7.93
CA ILE A 497 13.50 -15.68 9.30
C ILE A 497 12.97 -14.59 10.21
N THR A 498 12.66 -14.97 11.44
CA THR A 498 12.31 -14.05 12.51
C THR A 498 13.38 -14.10 13.60
N GLY A 499 13.77 -12.92 14.08
CA GLY A 499 14.65 -12.78 15.24
C GLY A 499 13.92 -13.00 16.57
N ASP A 500 14.59 -12.72 17.67
CA ASP A 500 13.98 -12.73 19.01
C ASP A 500 13.19 -11.44 19.28
N ALA A 501 11.89 -11.48 18.97
CA ALA A 501 10.94 -10.42 19.30
C ALA A 501 10.49 -10.41 20.76
N ARG A 502 10.89 -11.41 21.57
CA ARG A 502 10.47 -11.59 22.97
C ARG A 502 11.48 -11.01 23.96
N GLY A 503 12.68 -10.67 23.50
CA GLY A 503 13.76 -10.17 24.35
C GLY A 503 14.27 -11.21 25.33
N GLN A 504 14.19 -12.48 24.96
CA GLN A 504 14.62 -13.63 25.76
C GLN A 504 16.04 -14.12 25.37
N SER A 505 16.70 -13.42 24.44
CA SER A 505 18.00 -13.78 23.93
C SER A 505 19.08 -13.74 25.00
N THR A 506 19.71 -14.88 25.24
CA THR A 506 20.83 -15.06 26.17
C THR A 506 22.16 -14.57 25.60
N SER A 507 22.28 -14.48 24.28
CA SER A 507 23.47 -13.97 23.56
C SER A 507 23.47 -12.45 23.41
N GLY A 508 22.41 -11.78 23.85
CA GLY A 508 22.27 -10.33 23.83
C GLY A 508 21.83 -9.75 22.48
N PHE A 509 21.69 -10.56 21.42
CA PHE A 509 21.20 -10.13 20.11
C PHE A 509 19.72 -10.48 19.92
N ASN A 510 18.90 -9.51 19.52
CA ASN A 510 17.46 -9.66 19.35
C ASN A 510 17.02 -9.96 17.90
N ALA A 511 17.95 -10.04 16.96
CA ALA A 511 17.66 -10.29 15.55
C ALA A 511 18.89 -10.76 14.75
N ASN A 512 18.63 -11.12 13.48
CA ASN A 512 19.65 -11.54 12.51
C ASN A 512 20.20 -10.35 11.73
N SER A 513 21.40 -10.49 11.16
CA SER A 513 22.01 -9.48 10.30
C SER A 513 22.29 -10.03 8.91
N TYR A 514 22.14 -9.21 7.87
CA TYR A 514 22.50 -9.59 6.49
C TYR A 514 24.01 -9.49 6.23
N THR A 515 24.76 -8.89 7.16
CA THR A 515 26.18 -8.54 6.99
C THR A 515 27.09 -9.74 7.16
N ILE A 516 26.72 -10.58 8.12
CA ILE A 516 27.40 -11.80 8.50
C ILE A 516 26.32 -12.82 8.89
N TYR A 517 26.57 -14.11 8.69
CA TYR A 517 25.71 -15.18 9.22
C TYR A 517 24.22 -15.05 8.88
N ALA A 518 23.92 -14.88 7.58
CA ALA A 518 22.56 -14.84 7.07
C ALA A 518 22.20 -16.13 6.31
N ALA A 519 22.53 -17.32 6.83
CA ALA A 519 22.32 -18.58 6.12
C ALA A 519 21.94 -19.70 7.10
N PHE A 520 20.88 -20.46 6.79
CA PHE A 520 20.26 -21.43 7.71
C PHE A 520 19.80 -22.72 7.05
N ASP A 521 19.49 -23.71 7.89
CA ASP A 521 18.96 -24.99 7.49
C ASP A 521 17.43 -25.05 7.51
N THR A 522 16.86 -26.02 6.81
CA THR A 522 15.42 -26.31 6.80
C THR A 522 15.03 -27.50 7.67
N SER A 523 15.95 -28.06 8.46
CA SER A 523 15.76 -29.34 9.17
C SER A 523 14.68 -29.30 10.25
N THR A 524 14.36 -28.10 10.73
CA THR A 524 13.37 -27.85 11.78
C THR A 524 12.01 -27.41 11.25
N GLY A 525 11.82 -27.38 9.93
CA GLY A 525 10.59 -26.93 9.30
C GLY A 525 10.43 -25.40 9.25
N ILE A 526 9.24 -24.96 8.85
CA ILE A 526 8.83 -23.55 8.86
C ILE A 526 7.97 -23.31 10.10
N ASN A 527 8.29 -22.29 10.90
CA ASN A 527 7.61 -22.03 12.17
C ASN A 527 7.63 -23.24 13.13
N GLY A 528 8.69 -24.04 13.06
CA GLY A 528 8.86 -25.26 13.82
C GLY A 528 9.12 -25.02 15.32
N PRO A 529 9.33 -26.11 16.09
CA PRO A 529 9.46 -26.05 17.55
C PRO A 529 10.58 -25.12 18.05
N PHE A 530 11.64 -24.95 17.26
CA PHE A 530 12.80 -24.09 17.58
C PHE A 530 12.85 -22.82 16.72
N THR A 531 11.91 -22.65 15.79
CA THR A 531 11.84 -21.54 14.83
C THR A 531 10.48 -20.85 14.92
N VAL A 532 9.90 -20.78 16.12
CA VAL A 532 8.63 -20.09 16.33
C VAL A 532 8.78 -18.58 16.02
N PRO A 533 7.78 -17.94 15.40
CA PRO A 533 7.84 -16.51 15.10
C PRO A 533 8.19 -15.68 16.34
N GLY A 534 9.27 -14.91 16.22
CA GLY A 534 9.76 -14.05 17.29
C GLY A 534 10.45 -14.77 18.44
N GLY A 535 10.64 -16.09 18.39
CA GLY A 535 11.32 -16.88 19.43
C GLY A 535 12.69 -17.39 19.03
N GLY A 536 13.20 -16.99 17.85
CA GLY A 536 14.56 -17.30 17.43
C GLY A 536 15.56 -16.53 18.29
N ILE A 537 16.05 -17.15 19.36
CA ILE A 537 17.21 -16.63 20.10
C ILE A 537 18.39 -16.62 19.14
N PHE A 538 19.12 -15.50 19.04
CA PHE A 538 20.35 -15.44 18.26
C PHE A 538 21.48 -16.20 18.99
N ASP A 539 21.24 -17.42 19.39
CA ASP A 539 22.28 -18.38 19.70
C ASP A 539 22.67 -19.02 18.37
N PHE A 540 23.92 -19.41 18.19
CA PHE A 540 24.41 -19.94 16.91
C PHE A 540 23.72 -21.25 16.48
N ARG A 541 22.66 -21.72 17.17
CA ARG A 541 21.99 -23.02 17.02
C ARG A 541 20.59 -23.06 17.67
N PRO A 542 19.67 -23.86 17.11
CA PRO A 542 19.38 -23.99 15.68
C PRO A 542 18.49 -22.81 15.25
N GLN A 543 18.90 -22.13 14.19
CA GLN A 543 18.07 -21.12 13.54
C GLN A 543 17.59 -21.69 12.22
N GLY A 544 16.30 -21.54 11.95
CA GLY A 544 15.67 -21.98 10.73
C GLY A 544 14.52 -21.04 10.37
N PHE A 545 13.82 -21.40 9.31
CA PHE A 545 12.90 -20.47 8.66
C PHE A 545 11.62 -20.25 9.46
N SER A 546 11.20 -19.00 9.54
CA SER A 546 10.07 -18.55 10.34
C SER A 546 9.48 -17.25 9.81
N SER A 547 8.17 -17.06 10.02
CA SER A 547 7.46 -15.88 9.53
C SER A 547 6.28 -15.50 10.42
N PHE A 548 6.00 -14.20 10.51
CA PHE A 548 4.78 -13.66 11.10
C PHE A 548 3.58 -13.65 10.12
N HIS A 549 3.79 -14.02 8.85
CA HIS A 549 2.71 -14.17 7.90
C HIS A 549 1.83 -15.37 8.27
N PRO A 550 0.49 -15.24 8.29
CA PRO A 550 -0.38 -16.37 8.60
C PRO A 550 -0.27 -17.47 7.54
N GLY A 551 0.04 -18.69 7.99
CA GLY A 551 -0.01 -19.90 7.19
C GLY A 551 1.31 -20.30 6.53
N GLY A 552 2.41 -19.55 6.70
CA GLY A 552 3.69 -19.96 6.11
C GLY A 552 4.73 -18.84 6.00
N ALA A 553 5.84 -19.16 5.34
CA ALA A 553 6.96 -18.25 5.12
C ALA A 553 7.23 -18.06 3.62
N HIS A 554 7.72 -16.88 3.24
CA HIS A 554 8.15 -16.63 1.87
C HIS A 554 9.52 -17.23 1.60
N PHE A 555 9.65 -17.85 0.43
CA PHE A 555 10.93 -18.28 -0.12
C PHE A 555 11.06 -17.84 -1.57
N ALA A 556 12.27 -17.42 -1.94
CA ALA A 556 12.73 -17.31 -3.31
C ALA A 556 13.36 -18.63 -3.74
N LEU A 557 12.99 -19.10 -4.93
CA LEU A 557 13.56 -20.28 -5.58
C LEU A 557 14.70 -19.88 -6.51
N ALA A 558 15.47 -20.86 -6.98
CA ALA A 558 16.66 -20.63 -7.78
C ALA A 558 16.41 -20.15 -9.22
N ASP A 559 15.16 -20.21 -9.69
CA ASP A 559 14.67 -19.57 -10.91
C ASP A 559 14.22 -18.11 -10.68
N GLY A 560 14.32 -17.64 -9.44
CA GLY A 560 13.90 -16.33 -8.98
C GLY A 560 12.40 -16.17 -8.78
N SER A 561 11.59 -17.24 -8.91
CA SER A 561 10.19 -17.22 -8.49
C SER A 561 10.11 -17.13 -6.96
N VAL A 562 9.02 -16.54 -6.46
CA VAL A 562 8.79 -16.37 -5.01
C VAL A 562 7.47 -17.02 -4.68
N ARG A 563 7.46 -17.86 -3.64
CA ARG A 563 6.26 -18.55 -3.17
C ARG A 563 6.14 -18.45 -1.66
N LEU A 564 4.92 -18.60 -1.15
CA LEU A 564 4.66 -18.79 0.26
C LEU A 564 4.57 -20.31 0.48
N PHE A 565 5.48 -20.87 1.26
CA PHE A 565 5.41 -22.29 1.64
C PHE A 565 4.69 -22.43 2.96
N ALA A 566 3.75 -23.37 3.01
CA ALA A 566 2.94 -23.59 4.18
C ALA A 566 3.79 -24.05 5.38
N GLU A 567 3.45 -23.59 6.58
CA GLU A 567 4.12 -24.08 7.81
C GLU A 567 3.84 -25.57 8.08
N THR A 568 2.79 -26.12 7.46
CA THR A 568 2.43 -27.55 7.51
C THR A 568 3.05 -28.37 6.38
N ILE A 569 4.03 -27.83 5.64
CA ILE A 569 4.71 -28.56 4.57
C ILE A 569 5.34 -29.84 5.12
N ASP A 570 5.27 -30.92 4.34
CA ASP A 570 5.94 -32.17 4.68
C ASP A 570 7.46 -31.95 4.79
N GLN A 571 8.08 -32.46 5.85
CA GLN A 571 9.49 -32.22 6.12
C GLN A 571 10.41 -32.89 5.08
N VAL A 572 10.01 -34.04 4.51
CA VAL A 572 10.78 -34.70 3.44
C VAL A 572 10.71 -33.85 2.17
N LEU A 573 9.53 -33.32 1.85
CA LEU A 573 9.35 -32.38 0.76
C LEU A 573 10.22 -31.12 0.95
N LEU A 574 10.18 -30.50 2.13
CA LEU A 574 10.99 -29.32 2.42
C LEU A 574 12.49 -29.61 2.31
N THR A 575 12.93 -30.77 2.81
CA THR A 575 14.32 -31.24 2.67
C THR A 575 14.71 -31.36 1.20
N GLY A 576 13.86 -31.96 0.37
CA GLY A 576 14.11 -32.11 -1.06
C GLY A 576 14.06 -30.79 -1.84
N LEU A 577 13.30 -29.79 -1.38
CA LEU A 577 13.33 -28.45 -1.95
C LEU A 577 14.61 -27.69 -1.57
N THR A 578 15.30 -28.09 -0.50
CA THR A 578 16.52 -27.42 -0.05
C THR A 578 17.75 -27.84 -0.82
N THR A 579 17.84 -29.10 -1.20
CA THR A 579 19.01 -29.64 -1.91
C THR A 579 19.11 -29.06 -3.33
N ARG A 580 20.34 -28.82 -3.77
CA ARG A 580 20.63 -28.42 -5.16
C ARG A 580 20.91 -29.62 -6.08
N ASN A 581 21.37 -30.73 -5.52
CA ASN A 581 21.87 -31.89 -6.26
C ASN A 581 21.65 -33.24 -5.53
N GLY A 582 20.57 -33.38 -4.76
CA GLY A 582 20.16 -34.62 -4.11
C GLY A 582 19.63 -35.68 -5.08
N GLY A 583 19.14 -35.28 -6.26
CA GLY A 583 18.59 -36.16 -7.29
C GLY A 583 17.10 -36.48 -7.13
N GLU A 584 16.44 -35.91 -6.12
CA GLU A 584 15.00 -36.02 -5.89
C GLU A 584 14.18 -35.25 -6.94
N VAL A 585 13.16 -35.90 -7.50
CA VAL A 585 12.14 -35.22 -8.32
C VAL A 585 11.08 -34.67 -7.39
N VAL A 586 11.16 -33.38 -7.11
CA VAL A 586 10.26 -32.72 -6.17
C VAL A 586 9.25 -31.86 -6.92
N GLN A 587 7.95 -32.10 -6.68
CA GLN A 587 6.90 -31.21 -7.16
C GLN A 587 6.66 -30.09 -6.14
N VAL A 588 6.91 -28.85 -6.56
CA VAL A 588 6.61 -27.68 -5.75
C VAL A 588 5.09 -27.53 -5.62
N PRO A 589 4.55 -27.45 -4.39
CA PRO A 589 3.13 -27.18 -4.18
C PRO A 589 2.67 -25.90 -4.90
N GLU A 590 1.45 -25.91 -5.43
CA GLU A 590 0.82 -24.74 -6.07
C GLU A 590 0.48 -23.63 -5.07
#